data_AF-A0A3C0NKE6-F1
#
_entry.id   AF-A0A3C0NKE6-F1
#
_cell.length_a   1.000
_cell.length_b   1.000
_cell.length_c   1.000
_cell.angle_alpha   90.00
_cell.angle_beta   90.00
_cell.angle_gamma   90.00
#
_symmetry.space_group_name_H-M   'P 1'
#
loop_
_entity.id
_entity.type
_entity.pdbx_description
1 polymer ?
#
loop_
_entity_poly.entity_id
_entity_poly.type
_entity_poly.pdbx_seq_one_letter_code
_entity_poly.pdbx_strand_id
1 'polypeptide(L)'
;IWNDMNEPALDDRPFGDPGNKISFPLDASQGPVDEKTTHTEVHNLYGLMMAQASYKGLEQLRPTERSFVLTRSGYAGIQRWSAVWTGDNQSLWEHLEMSLPMLCNLGLSGVAFVGADIGGFAGNATAELFARWMQVGILYPLMRGHSAL
;
A
#
# COMPACT_ATOMS: atom_id res chain seq x y z
N ILE A 1 12.04 -3.18 -0.52
CA ILE A 1 11.08 -4.10 -1.19
C ILE A 1 9.73 -3.40 -1.25
N TRP A 2 8.94 -3.63 -2.29
CA TRP A 2 7.59 -3.08 -2.43
C TRP A 2 6.59 -4.22 -2.54
N ASN A 3 5.70 -4.35 -1.54
CA ASN A 3 4.56 -5.26 -1.55
C ASN A 3 3.34 -4.51 -2.08
N ASP A 4 2.94 -4.84 -3.28
CA ASP A 4 1.72 -4.35 -3.91
C ASP A 4 0.73 -5.50 -4.09
N MET A 5 -0.53 -5.18 -4.40
CA MET A 5 -1.58 -6.17 -4.67
C MET A 5 -1.87 -7.12 -3.50
N ASN A 6 -1.55 -6.71 -2.28
CA ASN A 6 -1.57 -7.58 -1.10
C ASN A 6 -2.86 -7.50 -0.28
N GLU A 7 -3.97 -7.04 -0.86
CA GLU A 7 -5.29 -7.09 -0.24
C GLU A 7 -5.83 -8.51 0.04
N PRO A 8 -5.67 -9.56 -0.78
CA PRO A 8 -4.98 -9.70 -2.08
C PRO A 8 -5.84 -9.34 -3.30
N ALA A 9 -5.26 -8.64 -4.27
CA ALA A 9 -5.94 -8.34 -5.53
C ALA A 9 -5.81 -9.52 -6.50
N LEU A 10 -6.96 -10.00 -7.00
CA LEU A 10 -7.05 -11.15 -7.88
C LEU A 10 -7.88 -10.84 -9.12
N ASP A 11 -7.51 -11.50 -10.21
CA ASP A 11 -8.22 -11.47 -11.48
C ASP A 11 -8.65 -12.90 -11.84
N ASP A 12 -9.76 -13.06 -12.58
CA ASP A 12 -10.22 -14.36 -13.10
C ASP A 12 -9.32 -14.92 -14.23
N ARG A 13 -8.29 -14.16 -14.61
CA ARG A 13 -7.30 -14.45 -15.63
C ARG A 13 -5.90 -14.01 -15.17
N PRO A 14 -4.82 -14.45 -15.84
CA PRO A 14 -3.47 -13.99 -15.53
C PRO A 14 -3.35 -12.46 -15.49
N PHE A 15 -2.47 -11.96 -14.63
CA PHE A 15 -2.25 -10.53 -14.47
C PHE A 15 -1.82 -9.89 -15.81
N GLY A 16 -2.52 -8.82 -16.20
CA GLY A 16 -2.29 -8.10 -17.45
C GLY A 16 -3.25 -8.49 -18.59
N ASP A 17 -3.97 -9.60 -18.46
CA ASP A 17 -5.04 -9.95 -19.40
C ASP A 17 -6.32 -9.17 -19.09
N PRO A 18 -7.15 -8.86 -20.11
CA PRO A 18 -8.50 -8.34 -19.87
C PRO A 18 -9.34 -9.43 -19.18
N GLY A 19 -9.54 -9.27 -17.87
CA GLY A 19 -10.29 -10.14 -16.99
C GLY A 19 -11.11 -9.34 -15.97
N ASN A 20 -11.97 -10.03 -15.23
CA ASN A 20 -12.73 -9.42 -14.15
C ASN A 20 -11.93 -9.49 -12.86
N LYS A 21 -12.00 -8.40 -12.08
CA LYS A 21 -11.53 -8.42 -10.69
C LYS A 21 -12.39 -9.38 -9.89
N ILE A 22 -11.76 -10.26 -9.14
CA ILE A 22 -12.44 -11.24 -8.26
C ILE A 22 -11.96 -11.09 -6.82
N SER A 23 -12.81 -11.47 -5.88
CA SER A 23 -12.43 -11.55 -4.47
C SER A 23 -11.82 -12.91 -4.17
N PHE A 24 -10.86 -12.94 -3.25
CA PHE A 24 -10.39 -14.18 -2.67
C PHE A 24 -11.57 -14.90 -1.98
N PRO A 25 -11.78 -16.22 -2.20
CA PRO A 25 -12.93 -16.92 -1.63
C PRO A 25 -12.96 -16.79 -0.10
N LEU A 26 -14.09 -16.32 0.42
CA LEU A 26 -14.26 -15.96 1.82
C LEU A 26 -14.16 -17.17 2.77
N ASP A 27 -14.54 -18.35 2.30
CA ASP A 27 -14.49 -19.62 3.02
C ASP A 27 -13.18 -20.39 2.82
N ALA A 28 -12.24 -19.86 2.02
CA ALA A 28 -10.96 -20.51 1.80
C ALA A 28 -10.20 -20.65 3.13
N SER A 29 -9.65 -21.85 3.36
CA SER A 29 -8.87 -22.15 4.55
C SER A 29 -7.56 -21.35 4.59
N GLN A 30 -7.27 -20.77 5.74
CA GLN A 30 -6.09 -19.98 6.05
C GLN A 30 -5.43 -20.52 7.33
N GLY A 31 -4.17 -20.13 7.57
CA GLY A 31 -3.43 -20.49 8.77
C GLY A 31 -2.75 -21.88 8.68
N PRO A 32 -1.99 -22.25 9.72
CA PRO A 32 -1.33 -23.54 9.79
C PRO A 32 -2.32 -24.68 10.04
N VAL A 33 -1.86 -25.94 9.93
CA VAL A 33 -2.73 -27.12 9.99
C VAL A 33 -3.46 -27.28 11.33
N ASP A 34 -2.82 -26.84 12.41
CA ASP A 34 -3.27 -26.91 13.81
C ASP A 34 -4.11 -25.70 14.24
N GLU A 35 -4.08 -24.60 13.49
CA GLU A 35 -4.86 -23.37 13.76
C GLU A 35 -5.49 -22.84 12.47
N LYS A 36 -6.39 -23.65 11.89
CA LYS A 36 -7.10 -23.27 10.66
C LYS A 36 -8.18 -22.25 10.96
N THR A 37 -8.24 -21.24 10.09
CA THR A 37 -9.27 -20.20 10.06
C THR A 37 -9.74 -20.01 8.61
N THR A 38 -10.69 -19.11 8.38
CA THR A 38 -11.19 -18.78 7.04
C THR A 38 -10.65 -17.44 6.55
N HIS A 39 -10.63 -17.23 5.24
CA HIS A 39 -10.23 -15.93 4.69
C HIS A 39 -11.09 -14.78 5.20
N THR A 40 -12.39 -15.01 5.46
CA THR A 40 -13.29 -14.02 6.08
C THR A 40 -12.72 -13.46 7.38
N GLU A 41 -12.18 -14.32 8.24
CA GLU A 41 -11.70 -13.94 9.57
C GLU A 41 -10.37 -13.17 9.51
N VAL A 42 -9.55 -13.41 8.49
CA VAL A 42 -8.19 -12.86 8.38
C VAL A 42 -7.98 -11.94 7.18
N HIS A 43 -9.01 -11.61 6.41
CA HIS A 43 -8.91 -10.84 5.17
C HIS A 43 -8.04 -9.59 5.32
N ASN A 44 -8.39 -8.72 6.28
CA ASN A 44 -7.65 -7.48 6.53
C ASN A 44 -6.26 -7.71 7.15
N LEU A 45 -6.00 -8.87 7.76
CA LEU A 45 -4.67 -9.22 8.29
C LEU A 45 -3.71 -9.71 7.21
N TYR A 46 -4.22 -10.14 6.06
CA TYR A 46 -3.41 -10.70 4.98
C TYR A 46 -2.27 -9.77 4.56
N GLY A 47 -2.60 -8.51 4.27
CA GLY A 47 -1.64 -7.47 3.90
C GLY A 47 -0.57 -7.21 4.98
N LEU A 48 -1.01 -7.14 6.24
CA LEU A 48 -0.13 -6.99 7.40
C LEU A 48 0.87 -8.14 7.51
N MET A 49 0.41 -9.38 7.34
CA MET A 49 1.24 -10.58 7.45
C MET A 49 2.26 -10.64 6.30
N MET A 50 1.88 -10.26 5.07
CA MET A 50 2.80 -10.17 3.95
C MET A 50 3.90 -9.14 4.20
N ALA A 51 3.54 -7.93 4.64
CA ALA A 51 4.52 -6.89 4.96
C ALA A 51 5.47 -7.33 6.08
N GLN A 52 4.95 -7.98 7.12
CA GLN A 52 5.76 -8.54 8.21
C GLN A 52 6.73 -9.61 7.71
N ALA A 53 6.28 -10.52 6.85
CA ALA A 53 7.12 -11.57 6.28
C ALA A 53 8.26 -10.98 5.44
N SER A 54 7.96 -9.99 4.58
CA SER A 54 8.97 -9.27 3.79
C SER A 54 9.99 -8.56 4.68
N TYR A 55 9.54 -7.86 5.73
CA TYR A 55 10.43 -7.17 6.66
C TYR A 55 11.37 -8.15 7.38
N LYS A 56 10.84 -9.24 7.94
CA LYS A 56 11.63 -10.27 8.64
C LYS A 56 12.60 -10.99 7.70
N GLY A 57 12.21 -11.24 6.46
CA GLY A 57 13.10 -11.81 5.44
C GLY A 57 14.29 -10.90 5.16
N LEU A 58 14.06 -9.60 5.01
CA LEU A 58 15.14 -8.62 4.83
C LEU A 58 16.04 -8.51 6.07
N GLU A 59 15.47 -8.53 7.27
CA GLU A 59 16.21 -8.52 8.53
C GLU A 59 17.13 -9.75 8.66
N GLN A 60 16.66 -10.94 8.26
CA GLN A 60 17.50 -12.15 8.25
C GLN A 60 18.63 -12.06 7.22
N LEU A 61 18.38 -11.48 6.05
CA LEU A 61 19.38 -11.33 4.99
C LEU A 61 20.40 -10.23 5.32
N ARG A 62 20.00 -9.20 6.07
CA ARG A 62 20.81 -8.01 6.40
C ARG A 62 20.62 -7.60 7.86
N PRO A 63 21.11 -8.39 8.82
CA PRO A 63 20.80 -8.23 10.25
C PRO A 63 21.35 -6.94 10.88
N THR A 64 22.28 -6.27 10.23
CA THR A 64 22.88 -5.01 10.70
C THR A 64 22.28 -3.76 10.06
N GLU A 65 21.30 -3.91 9.17
CA GLU A 65 20.68 -2.82 8.42
C GLU A 65 19.18 -2.72 8.74
N ARG A 66 18.66 -1.49 8.75
CA ARG A 66 17.21 -1.29 8.85
C ARG A 66 16.55 -1.57 7.50
N SER A 67 15.49 -2.37 7.54
CA SER A 67 14.71 -2.73 6.35
C SER A 67 13.74 -1.61 5.97
N PHE A 68 13.60 -1.38 4.66
CA PHE A 68 12.54 -0.55 4.09
C PHE A 68 11.59 -1.42 3.24
N VAL A 69 10.34 -1.47 3.68
CA VAL A 69 9.23 -2.10 2.98
C VAL A 69 8.16 -1.04 2.75
N LEU A 70 7.57 -1.07 1.56
CA LEU A 70 6.39 -0.29 1.20
C LEU A 70 5.22 -1.27 0.97
N THR A 71 4.03 -0.96 1.48
CA THR A 71 2.84 -1.82 1.37
C THR A 71 1.61 -1.02 0.94
N ARG A 72 0.72 -1.64 0.16
CA ARG A 72 -0.57 -1.03 -0.19
C ARG A 72 -1.59 -1.25 0.90
N SER A 73 -1.79 -2.52 1.26
CA SER A 73 -2.74 -2.92 2.29
C SER A 73 -2.05 -3.13 3.64
N GLY A 74 -2.83 -3.02 4.71
CA GLY A 74 -2.36 -3.19 6.07
C GLY A 74 -3.49 -3.13 7.08
N TYR A 75 -3.18 -3.46 8.33
CA TYR A 75 -4.10 -3.41 9.46
C TYR A 75 -3.44 -2.74 10.67
N ALA A 76 -4.16 -2.64 11.79
CA ALA A 76 -3.61 -2.13 13.04
C ALA A 76 -2.28 -2.82 13.39
N GLY A 77 -1.21 -2.04 13.50
CA GLY A 77 0.15 -2.55 13.74
C GLY A 77 1.07 -2.56 12.50
N ILE A 78 0.58 -2.18 11.31
CA ILE A 78 1.39 -2.10 10.09
C ILE A 78 2.60 -1.17 10.21
N GLN A 79 2.49 -0.12 11.03
CA GLN A 79 3.56 0.86 11.25
C GLN A 79 4.86 0.26 11.80
N ARG A 80 4.82 -0.98 12.31
CA ARG A 80 6.02 -1.70 12.76
C ARG A 80 6.84 -2.29 11.61
N TRP A 81 6.23 -2.48 10.44
CA TRP A 81 6.79 -3.32 9.39
C TRP A 81 6.97 -2.60 8.06
N SER A 82 6.21 -1.54 7.78
CA SER A 82 6.17 -0.94 6.46
C SER A 82 5.77 0.53 6.47
N ALA A 83 6.28 1.29 5.50
CA ALA A 83 5.62 2.50 5.03
C ALA A 83 4.35 2.14 4.23
N VAL A 84 3.37 3.03 4.17
CA VAL A 84 2.11 2.83 3.42
C VAL A 84 1.92 3.97 2.42
N TRP A 85 1.34 3.70 1.26
CA TRP A 85 0.85 4.76 0.37
C TRP A 85 -0.64 4.59 0.09
N THR A 86 -1.30 5.67 -0.31
CA THR A 86 -2.76 5.72 -0.49
C THR A 86 -3.29 5.02 -1.75
N GLY A 87 -2.49 4.19 -2.42
CA GLY A 87 -2.88 3.51 -3.65
C GLY A 87 -2.93 4.42 -4.88
N ASP A 88 -3.65 3.94 -5.88
CA ASP A 88 -3.71 4.49 -7.24
C ASP A 88 -4.60 5.76 -7.27
N ASN A 89 -3.99 6.93 -7.02
CA ASN A 89 -4.65 8.23 -7.15
C ASN A 89 -4.59 8.76 -8.61
N GLN A 90 -5.22 9.90 -8.88
CA GLN A 90 -5.26 10.51 -10.22
C GLN A 90 -4.53 11.86 -10.25
N SER A 91 -4.06 12.24 -11.43
CA SER A 91 -3.46 13.53 -11.76
C SER A 91 -4.50 14.66 -11.78
N LEU A 92 -5.19 14.87 -10.65
CA LEU A 92 -6.27 15.84 -10.46
C LEU A 92 -6.02 16.69 -9.21
N TRP A 93 -6.45 17.96 -9.23
CA TRP A 93 -6.31 18.87 -8.08
C TRP A 93 -7.06 18.37 -6.84
N GLU A 94 -8.20 17.71 -7.05
CA GLU A 94 -9.01 17.12 -6.00
C GLU A 94 -8.26 15.97 -5.30
N HIS A 95 -7.45 15.21 -6.02
CA HIS A 95 -6.62 14.15 -5.44
C HIS A 95 -5.40 14.71 -4.70
N LEU A 96 -4.83 15.82 -5.16
CA LEU A 96 -3.84 16.59 -4.37
C LEU A 96 -4.46 17.03 -3.05
N GLU A 97 -5.63 17.67 -3.08
CA GLU A 97 -6.32 18.15 -1.86
C GLU A 97 -6.67 16.98 -0.92
N MET A 98 -7.24 15.90 -1.47
CA MET A 98 -7.66 14.71 -0.71
C MET A 98 -6.49 13.97 -0.04
N SER A 99 -5.27 14.09 -0.57
CA SER A 99 -4.09 13.48 0.05
C SER A 99 -3.88 13.95 1.49
N LEU A 100 -4.14 15.22 1.79
CA LEU A 100 -3.89 15.81 3.11
C LEU A 100 -4.73 15.15 4.22
N PRO A 101 -6.08 15.13 4.14
CA PRO A 101 -6.88 14.46 5.16
C PRO A 101 -6.64 12.95 5.21
N MET A 102 -6.34 12.29 4.09
CA MET A 102 -6.02 10.85 4.09
C MET A 102 -4.74 10.56 4.90
N LEU A 103 -3.66 11.30 4.64
CA LEU A 103 -2.39 11.11 5.35
C LEU A 103 -2.50 11.50 6.83
N CYS A 104 -3.23 12.58 7.15
CA CYS A 104 -3.50 12.96 8.53
C CYS A 104 -4.29 11.88 9.28
N ASN A 105 -5.33 11.31 8.68
CA ASN A 105 -6.14 10.26 9.31
C ASN A 105 -5.32 8.98 9.55
N LEU A 106 -4.47 8.59 8.60
CA LEU A 106 -3.54 7.46 8.80
C LEU A 106 -2.55 7.75 9.93
N GLY A 107 -1.99 8.96 9.98
CA GLY A 107 -1.11 9.42 11.06
C GLY A 107 -1.79 9.37 12.43
N LEU A 108 -3.02 9.87 12.56
CA LEU A 108 -3.84 9.81 13.77
C LEU A 108 -4.18 8.37 14.18
N SER A 109 -4.25 7.46 13.21
CA SER A 109 -4.48 6.02 13.42
C SER A 109 -3.21 5.25 13.76
N GLY A 110 -2.07 5.94 13.93
CA GLY A 110 -0.79 5.37 14.32
C GLY A 110 0.08 4.91 13.14
N VAL A 111 -0.28 5.24 11.90
CA VAL A 111 0.51 4.96 10.69
C VAL A 111 1.16 6.26 10.23
N ALA A 112 2.31 6.59 10.81
CA ALA A 112 2.98 7.88 10.57
C ALA A 112 3.82 7.91 9.29
N PHE A 113 4.35 6.78 8.82
CA PHE A 113 5.18 6.73 7.62
C PHE A 113 4.33 6.49 6.36
N VAL A 114 3.64 7.55 5.93
CA VAL A 114 2.62 7.50 4.87
C VAL A 114 2.85 8.53 3.77
N GLY A 115 2.36 8.24 2.57
CA GLY A 115 2.44 9.15 1.43
C GLY A 115 1.37 8.89 0.37
N ALA A 116 1.28 9.80 -0.59
CA ALA A 116 0.48 9.65 -1.80
C ALA A 116 1.39 9.85 -3.01
N ASP A 117 1.00 9.33 -4.17
CA ASP A 117 1.79 9.51 -5.38
C ASP A 117 1.75 10.95 -5.86
N ILE A 118 2.91 11.60 -5.76
CA ILE A 118 3.11 12.99 -6.15
C ILE A 118 3.00 13.07 -7.67
N GLY A 119 2.07 13.89 -8.14
CA GLY A 119 1.69 14.00 -9.55
C GLY A 119 0.44 13.19 -9.89
N GLY A 120 0.09 12.17 -9.11
CA GLY A 120 -1.01 11.26 -9.39
C GLY A 120 -0.57 10.05 -10.23
N PHE A 121 -1.01 8.85 -9.84
CA PHE A 121 -0.68 7.60 -10.53
C PHE A 121 -1.30 7.52 -11.93
N ALA A 122 -2.61 7.79 -12.05
CA ALA A 122 -3.33 7.75 -13.32
C ALA A 122 -3.49 9.15 -13.94
N GLY A 123 -3.50 9.20 -15.27
CA GLY A 123 -3.59 10.46 -16.03
C GLY A 123 -2.23 11.16 -16.17
N ASN A 124 -2.25 12.40 -16.65
CA ASN A 124 -1.05 13.21 -16.83
C ASN A 124 -1.19 14.54 -16.09
N ALA A 125 -0.33 14.78 -15.10
CA ALA A 125 -0.29 16.07 -14.42
C ALA A 125 0.15 17.18 -15.39
N THR A 126 -0.50 18.34 -15.29
CA THR A 126 0.06 19.56 -15.88
C THR A 126 1.34 19.94 -15.14
N ALA A 127 2.22 20.71 -15.79
CA ALA A 127 3.44 21.20 -15.15
C ALA A 127 3.15 21.97 -13.85
N GLU A 128 2.05 22.74 -13.83
CA GLU A 128 1.61 23.46 -12.63
C GLU A 128 1.15 22.50 -11.52
N LEU A 129 0.28 21.53 -11.84
CA LEU A 129 -0.19 20.56 -10.87
C LEU A 129 0.97 19.78 -10.26
N PHE A 130 1.90 19.28 -11.09
CA PHE A 130 3.07 18.56 -10.62
C PHE A 130 3.96 19.43 -9.72
N ALA A 131 4.20 20.70 -10.10
CA ALA A 131 4.97 21.62 -9.28
C ALA A 131 4.31 21.89 -7.92
N ARG A 132 2.98 22.06 -7.87
CA ARG A 132 2.25 22.20 -6.61
C ARG A 132 2.26 20.93 -5.78
N TRP A 133 2.14 19.77 -6.42
CA TRP A 133 2.21 18.51 -5.71
C TRP A 133 3.59 18.25 -5.14
N MET A 134 4.66 18.62 -5.84
CA MET A 134 6.02 18.58 -5.28
C MET A 134 6.16 19.48 -4.05
N GLN A 135 5.62 20.70 -4.08
CA GLN A 135 5.64 21.64 -2.94
C GLN A 135 4.91 21.10 -1.71
N VAL A 136 3.81 20.37 -1.90
CA VAL A 136 3.08 19.72 -0.81
C VAL A 136 3.79 18.42 -0.39
N GLY A 137 4.27 17.66 -1.37
CA GLY A 137 4.84 16.32 -1.21
C GLY A 137 6.13 16.27 -0.41
N ILE A 138 6.91 17.37 -0.36
CA ILE A 138 8.07 17.46 0.57
C ILE A 138 7.64 17.37 2.04
N LEU A 139 6.37 17.61 2.36
CA LEU A 139 5.81 17.51 3.71
C LEU A 139 5.21 16.12 3.98
N TYR A 140 5.15 15.24 2.99
CA TYR A 140 4.70 13.86 3.22
C TYR A 140 5.78 13.08 3.94
N PRO A 141 5.43 12.29 4.99
CA PRO A 141 6.38 11.38 5.61
C PRO A 141 7.04 10.41 4.62
N LEU A 142 6.28 9.92 3.64
CA LEU A 142 6.78 9.21 2.46
C LEU A 142 6.64 10.10 1.22
N MET A 143 7.75 10.61 0.71
CA MET A 143 7.81 11.40 -0.52
C MET A 143 8.14 10.49 -1.72
N ARG A 144 7.15 10.23 -2.59
CA ARG A 144 7.29 9.39 -3.79
C ARG A 144 6.55 10.01 -4.98
N GLY A 145 7.22 10.15 -6.12
CA GLY A 145 6.57 10.35 -7.41
C GLY A 145 6.40 9.00 -8.11
N HIS A 146 5.20 8.71 -8.60
CA HIS A 146 4.88 7.47 -9.30
C HIS A 146 3.76 7.70 -10.31
N SER A 147 3.81 7.00 -11.44
CA SER A 147 2.88 7.08 -12.57
C SER A 147 2.65 5.67 -13.12
N ALA A 148 1.47 5.43 -13.68
CA ALA A 148 1.13 4.18 -14.34
C ALA A 148 1.97 3.91 -15.60
N LEU A 149 2.45 4.98 -16.27
CA LEU A 149 3.26 4.97 -17.49
C LEU A 149 4.30 6.10 -17.48
#